data_AF-A0A1E3PQX8-F1
#
_entry.id   AF-A0A1E3PQX8-F1
#
_cell.length_a   1.000
_cell.length_b   1.000
_cell.length_c   1.000
_cell.angle_alpha   90.00
_cell.angle_beta   90.00
_cell.angle_gamma   90.00
#
_symmetry.space_group_name_H-M   'P 1'
#
loop_
_entity.id
_entity.type
_entity.pdbx_description
1 polymer ?
#
loop_
_entity_poly.entity_id
_entity_poly.type
_entity_poly.pdbx_seq_one_letter_code
_entity_poly.pdbx_strand_id
1 'polypeptide(L)'
;MDSKALEINFIIPDQTLDYKTKVSNYYSHLIGHESKGPLFYFFKKLGWVAHLSAGPGHTSGGGSDLFSISLDLTDEDLKNYENILVNVFEFGNA
;
A
#
# COMPACT_ATOMS: atom_id res chain seq x y z
N MET A 1 2.17 22.66 5.77
CA MET A 1 1.09 21.67 5.84
C MET A 1 1.68 20.45 6.50
N ASP A 2 1.11 20.04 7.63
CA ASP A 2 1.54 18.84 8.34
C ASP A 2 0.98 17.64 7.58
N SER A 3 1.83 16.80 7.01
CA SER A 3 1.41 15.60 6.27
C SER A 3 1.70 14.37 7.11
N LYS A 4 0.66 13.64 7.51
CA LYS A 4 0.78 12.37 8.22
C LYS A 4 0.63 11.24 7.23
N ALA A 5 1.71 10.51 6.99
CA ALA A 5 1.72 9.38 6.08
C ALA A 5 2.19 8.12 6.80
N LEU A 6 1.56 6.99 6.47
CA LEU A 6 2.05 5.66 6.81
C LEU A 6 2.58 5.00 5.54
N GLU A 7 3.86 4.66 5.53
CA GLU A 7 4.49 3.90 4.46
C GLU A 7 4.84 2.49 4.93
N ILE A 8 4.39 1.50 4.17
CA ILE A 8 4.68 0.09 4.39
C ILE A 8 5.46 -0.40 3.18
N ASN A 9 6.69 -0.84 3.41
CA ASN A 9 7.62 -1.21 2.35
C ASN A 9 8.02 -2.68 2.48
N PHE A 10 7.75 -3.45 1.43
CA PHE A 10 8.14 -4.86 1.31
C PHE A 10 9.29 -4.97 0.32
N ILE A 11 10.35 -5.68 0.71
CA ILE A 11 11.39 -6.08 -0.23
C ILE A 11 10.87 -7.31 -0.98
N ILE A 12 10.78 -7.21 -2.30
CA ILE A 12 10.31 -8.27 -3.19
C ILE A 12 11.44 -8.69 -4.14
N PRO A 13 11.36 -9.89 -4.74
CA PRO A 13 12.29 -10.27 -5.80
C PRO A 13 12.26 -9.29 -6.95
N ASP A 14 13.42 -9.10 -7.60
CA ASP A 14 13.58 -8.28 -8.80
C ASP A 14 12.55 -8.66 -9.87
N GLN A 15 11.69 -7.71 -10.26
CA GLN A 15 10.60 -7.92 -11.20
C GLN A 15 11.05 -7.76 -12.67
N THR A 16 12.33 -7.47 -12.93
CA THR A 16 12.85 -7.21 -14.29
C THR A 16 12.61 -8.39 -15.24
N LEU A 17 12.78 -9.62 -14.75
CA LEU A 17 12.58 -10.83 -15.57
C LEU A 17 11.10 -11.15 -15.81
N ASP A 18 10.22 -10.74 -14.89
CA ASP A 18 8.77 -10.96 -14.92
C ASP A 18 7.99 -9.76 -15.47
N TYR A 19 8.65 -8.87 -16.23
CA TYR A 19 8.07 -7.63 -16.74
C TYR A 19 6.80 -7.80 -17.59
N LYS A 20 6.58 -9.00 -18.16
CA LYS A 20 5.40 -9.31 -18.98
C LYS A 20 4.18 -9.67 -18.13
N THR A 21 4.39 -10.41 -17.04
CA THR A 21 3.30 -10.84 -16.15
C THR A 21 2.87 -9.70 -15.23
N LYS A 22 3.79 -8.77 -14.90
CA LYS A 22 3.52 -7.57 -14.11
C LYS A 22 2.78 -7.88 -12.80
N VAL A 23 3.23 -8.92 -12.10
CA VAL A 23 2.59 -9.42 -10.88
C VAL A 23 2.46 -8.31 -9.83
N SER A 24 3.53 -7.56 -9.59
CA SER A 24 3.46 -6.42 -8.66
C SER A 24 2.48 -5.33 -9.09
N ASN A 25 2.32 -5.06 -10.39
CA ASN A 25 1.32 -4.09 -10.87
C ASN A 25 -0.11 -4.60 -10.64
N TYR A 26 -0.33 -5.91 -10.78
CA TYR A 26 -1.62 -6.52 -10.48
C TYR A 26 -1.99 -6.32 -9.01
N TYR A 27 -1.07 -6.61 -8.08
CA TYR A 27 -1.29 -6.38 -6.65
C TYR A 27 -1.45 -4.89 -6.30
N SER A 28 -0.66 -4.02 -6.94
CA SER A 28 -0.80 -2.56 -6.84
C SER A 28 -2.22 -2.11 -7.18
N HIS A 29 -2.79 -2.62 -8.27
CA HIS A 29 -4.16 -2.31 -8.64
C HIS A 29 -5.20 -2.86 -7.66
N LEU A 30 -4.98 -4.03 -7.07
CA LEU A 30 -5.93 -4.60 -6.09
C LEU A 30 -5.92 -3.84 -4.76
N ILE A 31 -4.72 -3.56 -4.24
CA ILE A 31 -4.53 -2.90 -2.94
C ILE A 31 -4.84 -1.41 -3.06
N GLY A 32 -4.28 -0.73 -4.07
CA GLY A 32 -4.41 0.73 -4.25
C GLY A 32 -5.71 1.18 -4.91
N HIS A 33 -6.74 0.34 -4.99
CA HIS A 33 -8.00 0.71 -5.66
C HIS A 33 -8.88 1.62 -4.78
N GLU A 34 -8.75 2.95 -4.94
CA GLU A 34 -9.50 3.91 -4.12
C GLU A 34 -11.02 4.00 -4.43
N SER A 35 -11.48 3.53 -5.60
CA SER A 35 -12.90 3.70 -5.95
C SER A 35 -13.82 2.63 -5.33
N LYS A 36 -13.44 1.36 -5.47
CA LYS A 36 -14.22 0.21 -4.95
C LYS A 36 -13.34 -0.83 -4.25
N GLY A 37 -12.10 -0.47 -3.90
CA GLY A 37 -11.23 -1.37 -3.16
C GLY A 37 -11.77 -1.57 -1.75
N PRO A 38 -11.82 -2.83 -1.26
CA PRO A 38 -12.37 -3.13 0.06
C PRO A 38 -11.60 -2.41 1.16
N LEU A 39 -10.27 -2.32 1.04
CA LEU A 39 -9.39 -1.70 2.01
C LEU A 39 -9.63 -0.18 2.13
N PHE A 40 -9.53 0.55 1.02
CA PHE A 40 -9.74 2.00 1.03
C PHE A 40 -11.18 2.37 1.40
N TYR A 41 -12.18 1.63 0.90
CA TYR A 41 -13.58 1.89 1.25
C TYR A 41 -13.83 1.72 2.76
N PHE A 42 -13.24 0.70 3.38
CA PHE A 42 -13.32 0.47 4.81
C PHE A 42 -12.67 1.61 5.61
N PHE A 43 -11.43 1.99 5.29
CA PHE A 43 -10.74 3.08 5.97
C PHE A 43 -11.43 4.43 5.77
N LYS A 44 -11.93 4.71 4.56
CA LYS A 44 -12.65 5.96 4.26
C LYS A 44 -13.96 6.06 5.03
N LYS A 45 -14.68 4.96 5.24
CA LYS A 45 -15.89 4.94 6.07
C LYS A 45 -15.61 5.25 7.54
N LEU A 46 -14.45 4.82 8.04
CA LEU A 46 -14.01 5.09 9.40
C LEU A 46 -13.38 6.48 9.54
N GLY A 47 -13.13 7.18 8.43
CA GLY A 47 -12.48 8.48 8.41
C GLY A 47 -10.95 8.41 8.56
N TRP A 48 -10.34 7.23 8.49
CA TRP A 48 -8.95 7.03 8.87
C TRP A 48 -7.91 7.48 7.84
N VAL A 49 -8.28 7.35 6.56
CA VAL A 49 -7.36 7.51 5.43
C VAL A 49 -8.02 8.39 4.37
N ALA A 50 -7.28 9.41 3.92
CA ALA A 50 -7.70 10.30 2.84
C ALA A 50 -7.34 9.72 1.46
N HIS A 51 -6.14 9.16 1.34
CA HIS A 51 -5.60 8.57 0.11
C HIS A 51 -4.85 7.26 0.39
N LEU A 52 -4.94 6.31 -0.54
CA LEU A 52 -4.23 5.04 -0.52
C LEU A 52 -3.63 4.79 -1.90
N SER A 53 -2.32 4.61 -1.94
CA SER A 53 -1.64 4.13 -3.14
C SER A 53 -0.78 2.91 -2.81
N ALA A 54 -0.57 2.06 -3.81
CA ALA A 54 0.32 0.93 -3.72
C ALA A 54 1.04 0.75 -5.05
N GLY A 55 2.30 0.35 -5.04
CA GLY A 55 3.08 0.23 -6.26
C GLY A 55 4.44 -0.42 -6.08
N PRO A 56 4.98 -1.07 -7.13
CA PRO A 56 6.37 -1.45 -7.17
C PRO A 56 7.28 -0.23 -7.37
N GLY A 57 8.44 -0.24 -6.74
CA GLY A 57 9.55 0.67 -6.96
C GLY A 57 10.83 -0.12 -7.26
N HIS A 58 11.57 0.29 -8.27
CA HIS A 58 12.83 -0.37 -8.61
C HIS A 58 13.96 0.07 -7.69
N THR A 59 14.77 -0.89 -7.21
CA THR A 59 15.99 -0.55 -6.46
C THR A 59 17.19 -0.52 -7.39
N SER A 60 18.04 0.50 -7.25
CA SER A 60 19.18 0.74 -8.15
C SER A 60 20.29 -0.32 -8.08
N GLY A 61 20.24 -1.22 -7.09
CA GLY A 61 21.28 -2.22 -6.81
C GLY A 61 21.15 -3.53 -7.58
N GLY A 62 20.00 -3.77 -8.23
CA GLY A 62 19.67 -5.06 -8.84
C GLY A 62 19.45 -6.18 -7.82
N GLY A 63 18.64 -7.19 -8.18
CA GLY A 63 18.42 -8.37 -7.33
C GLY A 63 17.28 -8.24 -6.30
N SER A 64 16.71 -7.05 -6.13
CA SER A 64 15.47 -6.84 -5.38
C SER A 64 14.72 -5.63 -5.89
N ASP A 65 13.41 -5.63 -5.74
CA ASP A 65 12.54 -4.47 -5.90
C ASP A 65 11.85 -4.14 -4.57
N LEU A 66 11.22 -2.99 -4.51
CA LEU A 66 10.37 -2.57 -3.39
C LEU A 66 8.90 -2.66 -3.81
N PHE A 67 8.03 -3.08 -2.93
CA PHE A 67 6.59 -2.86 -3.05
C PHE A 67 6.14 -1.97 -1.90
N SER A 68 5.64 -0.80 -2.23
CA SER A 68 5.27 0.23 -1.27
C SER A 68 3.76 0.39 -1.22
N ILE A 69 3.22 0.52 -0.01
CA ILE A 69 1.85 0.94 0.26
C ILE A 69 1.93 2.23 1.07
N SER A 70 1.34 3.30 0.53
CA SER A 70 1.35 4.62 1.14
C SER A 70 -0.08 5.05 1.46
N LEU A 71 -0.29 5.44 2.72
CA LEU A 71 -1.58 5.92 3.21
C LEU A 71 -1.42 7.35 3.74
N ASP A 72 -2.25 8.26 3.26
CA ASP A 72 -2.39 9.60 3.84
C ASP A 72 -3.39 9.54 4.99
N LEU A 73 -2.90 9.71 6.21
CA LEU A 73 -3.70 9.65 7.42
C LEU A 73 -4.37 10.99 7.70
N THR A 74 -5.55 10.97 8.31
CA THR A 74 -6.16 12.20 8.82
C THR A 74 -5.59 12.58 10.19
N ASP A 75 -5.91 13.79 10.66
CA ASP A 75 -5.31 14.35 11.86
C ASP A 75 -5.63 13.56 13.14
N GLU A 76 -6.79 12.89 13.19
CA GLU A 76 -7.28 12.14 14.35
C GLU A 76 -6.65 10.73 14.48
N ASP A 77 -5.94 10.25 13.44
CA ASP A 77 -5.74 8.81 13.24
C ASP A 77 -4.32 8.28 13.42
N LEU A 78 -3.39 9.13 13.87
CA LEU A 78 -2.07 8.70 14.33
C LEU A 78 -2.14 7.71 15.50
N LYS A 79 -3.27 7.64 16.21
CA LYS A 79 -3.50 6.68 17.30
C LYS A 79 -3.97 5.31 16.82
N ASN A 80 -4.45 5.21 15.57
CA ASN A 80 -5.05 4.00 15.00
C ASN A 80 -4.14 3.31 13.98
N TYR A 81 -2.90 3.79 13.77
CA TYR A 81 -2.01 3.26 12.74
C TYR A 81 -1.76 1.74 12.87
N GLU A 82 -1.74 1.20 14.09
CA GLU A 82 -1.60 -0.25 14.33
C GLU A 82 -2.79 -1.04 13.76
N ASN A 83 -4.02 -0.55 13.97
CA ASN A 83 -5.21 -1.16 13.40
C ASN A 83 -5.17 -1.09 11.86
N ILE A 84 -4.77 0.06 11.30
CA ILE A 84 -4.61 0.22 9.85
C ILE A 84 -3.60 -0.81 9.32
N LEU A 85 -2.47 -0.97 9.99
CA LEU A 85 -1.43 -1.93 9.63
C LEU A 85 -1.99 -3.37 9.65
N VAL A 86 -2.67 -3.78 10.72
CA VAL A 86 -3.30 -5.12 10.80
C VAL A 86 -4.25 -5.36 9.63
N ASN A 87 -5.13 -4.41 9.32
CA ASN A 87 -6.08 -4.55 8.21
C ASN A 87 -5.37 -4.67 6.84
N VAL A 88 -4.28 -3.94 6.62
CA VAL A 88 -3.46 -4.05 5.40
C VAL A 88 -2.88 -5.47 5.28
N PHE A 89 -2.31 -6.01 6.36
CA PHE A 89 -1.73 -7.35 6.37
C PHE A 89 -2.78 -8.47 6.23
N GLU A 90 -3.96 -8.32 6.85
CA GLU A 90 -5.07 -9.26 6.68
C GLU A 90 -5.54 -9.33 5.24
N PHE A 91 -5.62 -8.20 4.53
CA PHE A 91 -5.98 -8.18 3.12
C PHE A 91 -4.94 -8.88 2.24
N GLY A 92 -3.65 -8.77 2.56
CA GLY A 92 -2.57 -9.44 1.82
C GLY A 92 -2.45 -10.94 2.06
N ASN A 93 -3.09 -11.46 3.11
CA ASN A 93 -3.08 -12.89 3.48
C ASN A 93 -4.32 -13.67 3.01
N ALA A 94 -5.30 -13.00 2.41
CA ALA A 94 -6.54 -13.60 1.92
C ALA A 94 -6.38 -14.24 0.53
#